data_AF-A0A7S1WEW8-F1
#
_entry.id   AF-A0A7S1WEW8-F1
#
_cell.length_a   1.000
_cell.length_b   1.000
_cell.length_c   1.000
_cell.angle_alpha   90.00
_cell.angle_beta   90.00
_cell.angle_gamma   90.00
#
_symmetry.space_group_name_H-M   'P 1'
#
loop_
_entity.id
_entity.type
_entity.pdbx_description
1 polymer ?
#
loop_
_entity_poly.entity_id
_entity_poly.type
_entity_poly.pdbx_seq_one_letter_code
_entity_poly.pdbx_strand_id
1 'polypeptide(L)'
;SAQAQALQHIGSQTWAPLSSLHLQQGMTKRAFITAEKGRVPDRDDIFKKLFDSGNGDLRVIVATKDNQEVASFTVIGSILASWSDVFAAMLSHEMTESISREVRIQGFSGDGVKAFLASMYTGYLEASAHECVEVAALAAKYAIKSLELLAADMAKGMLAPENACSVFSTAKRSGRYEAIMDPAMAIMVSHARTALLQAHSLDPESLEMVLASPELAITDRELLQILVGLMENTAAGHLDIVSMATCHVHFSAFTQADRVRFGLEAMLENSEHAPKQGVQTSDVFQWLIDKHAAASCEQPFFGYYANVIPSRPSLFNGMSSPPALNSRLPQLEKGDEILWFLPHYHIRLSGGGLVFSPSVRAIGDMELALSADGSSWRTVLDTRKLDADARRPETVFPRRSRDNERWLRLRALGDIPATALLVRLAGTVVDG
;
A
#
# COMPACT_ATOMS: atom_id res chain seq x y z
N SER A 1 -63.63 -27.88 16.51
CA SER A 1 -63.27 -27.33 17.84
C SER A 1 -61.77 -27.14 17.86
N ALA A 2 -61.31 -26.03 18.45
CA ALA A 2 -59.92 -25.62 18.65
C ALA A 2 -59.10 -25.20 17.40
N GLN A 3 -59.49 -24.10 16.75
CA GLN A 3 -58.58 -23.12 16.13
C GLN A 3 -59.36 -21.88 15.68
N ALA A 4 -59.80 -21.05 16.64
CA ALA A 4 -60.26 -19.68 16.43
C ALA A 4 -60.53 -19.05 17.79
N GLN A 5 -59.51 -18.44 18.41
CA GLN A 5 -59.63 -17.45 19.49
C GLN A 5 -58.23 -17.07 20.00
N ALA A 6 -57.66 -16.01 19.44
CA ALA A 6 -56.64 -15.17 20.10
C ALA A 6 -56.42 -13.88 19.29
N LEU A 7 -57.47 -13.07 19.17
CA LEU A 7 -57.34 -11.63 18.96
C LEU A 7 -58.20 -10.97 20.03
N GLN A 8 -57.54 -10.15 20.86
CA GLN A 8 -58.02 -8.95 21.57
C GLN A 8 -57.40 -8.87 22.97
N HIS A 9 -56.46 -7.94 23.15
CA HIS A 9 -56.64 -6.83 24.08
C HIS A 9 -55.48 -5.80 23.98
N ILE A 10 -55.89 -4.54 23.72
CA ILE A 10 -55.41 -3.27 24.31
C ILE A 10 -54.03 -2.76 23.85
N GLY A 11 -53.83 -1.49 23.46
CA GLY A 11 -54.65 -0.26 23.43
C GLY A 11 -53.78 0.85 22.82
N SER A 12 -54.28 1.64 21.86
CA SER A 12 -55.05 2.90 22.02
C SER A 12 -54.21 4.18 21.78
N GLN A 13 -54.52 4.84 20.65
CA GLN A 13 -54.73 6.29 20.42
C GLN A 13 -53.52 7.25 20.61
N THR A 14 -53.24 8.23 19.72
CA THR A 14 -54.11 9.35 19.29
C THR A 14 -53.73 9.94 17.91
N TRP A 15 -54.69 10.65 17.31
CA TRP A 15 -54.74 11.22 15.94
C TRP A 15 -54.04 12.58 15.78
N ALA A 16 -53.62 12.93 14.54
CA ALA A 16 -54.07 14.14 13.83
C ALA A 16 -53.64 14.15 12.33
N PRO A 17 -54.39 14.82 11.42
CA PRO A 17 -54.27 14.69 9.97
C PRO A 17 -53.58 15.88 9.30
N LEU A 18 -52.98 15.66 8.13
CA LEU A 18 -52.73 16.74 7.15
C LEU A 18 -53.14 16.29 5.75
N SER A 19 -54.27 16.81 5.31
CA SER A 19 -54.75 16.81 3.94
C SER A 19 -54.02 17.86 3.09
N SER A 20 -53.72 17.45 1.85
CA SER A 20 -53.52 18.25 0.63
C SER A 20 -52.38 19.27 0.56
N LEU A 21 -51.32 18.94 -0.19
CA LEU A 21 -50.79 19.82 -1.25
C LEU A 21 -49.93 19.03 -2.28
N HIS A 22 -50.46 18.96 -3.50
CA HIS A 22 -49.79 18.96 -4.81
C HIS A 22 -48.56 18.07 -5.14
N LEU A 23 -48.81 17.24 -6.16
CA LEU A 23 -47.95 16.78 -7.26
C LEU A 23 -46.84 15.73 -7.00
N GLN A 24 -47.22 14.49 -7.34
CA GLN A 24 -46.46 13.51 -8.12
C GLN A 24 -45.06 13.94 -8.60
N GLN A 25 -44.00 13.36 -8.00
CA GLN A 25 -42.73 12.99 -8.65
C GLN A 25 -41.69 12.31 -7.71
N GLY A 26 -42.08 11.85 -6.51
CA GLY A 26 -41.11 11.47 -5.47
C GLY A 26 -40.91 9.97 -5.14
N MET A 27 -41.67 9.04 -5.74
CA MET A 27 -41.69 7.65 -5.24
C MET A 27 -40.65 6.67 -5.82
N THR A 28 -39.86 7.07 -6.82
CA THR A 28 -38.77 6.22 -7.38
C THR A 28 -37.38 6.52 -6.79
N LYS A 29 -37.16 7.68 -6.16
CA LYS A 29 -35.83 8.09 -5.67
C LYS A 29 -35.38 7.45 -4.34
N ARG A 30 -36.25 6.73 -3.61
CA ARG A 30 -35.95 6.25 -2.24
C ARG A 30 -35.93 4.72 -2.03
N ALA A 31 -36.25 3.93 -3.06
CA ALA A 31 -36.34 2.47 -2.93
C ALA A 31 -35.09 1.70 -3.41
N PHE A 32 -34.14 2.36 -4.07
CA PHE A 32 -33.03 1.66 -4.76
C PHE A 32 -31.74 1.48 -3.93
N ILE A 33 -31.58 2.14 -2.77
CA ILE A 33 -30.28 2.14 -2.03
C ILE A 33 -30.47 1.84 -0.53
N THR A 34 -31.49 1.06 -0.19
CA THR A 34 -31.56 0.41 1.13
C THR A 34 -32.07 -1.00 0.92
N ALA A 35 -31.15 -1.91 0.62
CA ALA A 35 -31.41 -3.34 0.63
C ALA A 35 -30.47 -4.02 1.64
N GLU A 36 -30.74 -3.78 2.92
CA GLU A 36 -30.44 -4.80 3.93
C GLU A 36 -31.44 -5.95 3.73
N LYS A 37 -30.89 -7.11 3.35
CA LYS A 37 -31.50 -8.46 3.45
C LYS A 37 -32.94 -8.61 2.93
N GLY A 38 -33.08 -8.79 1.61
CA GLY A 38 -34.31 -9.30 1.00
C GLY A 38 -34.21 -9.46 -0.51
N ARG A 39 -33.60 -10.56 -0.97
CA ARG A 39 -33.36 -10.87 -2.39
C ARG A 39 -34.69 -11.21 -3.08
N VAL A 40 -35.14 -10.40 -4.05
CA VAL A 40 -36.21 -10.76 -4.99
C VAL A 40 -35.56 -11.10 -6.34
N PRO A 41 -35.36 -12.38 -6.70
CA PRO A 41 -34.47 -12.78 -7.78
C PRO A 41 -34.97 -12.49 -9.22
N ASP A 42 -36.15 -11.92 -9.43
CA ASP A 42 -36.80 -11.92 -10.76
C ASP A 42 -36.76 -10.55 -11.48
N ARG A 43 -36.53 -9.45 -10.74
CA ARG A 43 -36.59 -8.09 -11.31
C ARG A 43 -35.23 -7.59 -11.80
N ASP A 44 -34.17 -7.95 -11.09
CA ASP A 44 -32.80 -7.51 -11.38
C ASP A 44 -32.27 -8.13 -12.68
N ASP A 45 -32.65 -9.37 -12.97
CA ASP A 45 -32.34 -10.08 -14.21
C ASP A 45 -32.95 -9.40 -15.44
N ILE A 46 -34.13 -8.78 -15.31
CA ILE A 46 -34.79 -8.07 -16.41
C ILE A 46 -34.02 -6.80 -16.76
N PHE A 47 -33.61 -6.01 -15.76
CA PHE A 47 -32.85 -4.78 -16.00
C PHE A 47 -31.43 -5.06 -16.49
N LYS A 48 -30.79 -6.13 -16.00
CA LYS A 48 -29.50 -6.58 -16.54
C LYS A 48 -29.62 -7.01 -18.00
N LYS A 49 -30.63 -7.82 -18.34
CA LYS A 49 -30.93 -8.17 -19.75
C LYS A 49 -31.23 -6.95 -20.60
N LEU A 50 -31.90 -5.94 -20.05
CA LEU A 50 -32.19 -4.70 -20.77
C LEU A 50 -30.91 -3.92 -21.09
N PHE A 51 -29.99 -3.80 -20.12
CA PHE A 51 -28.67 -3.20 -20.35
C PHE A 51 -27.85 -4.01 -21.37
N ASP A 52 -27.80 -5.33 -21.22
CA ASP A 52 -27.04 -6.22 -22.10
C ASP A 52 -27.63 -6.31 -23.52
N SER A 53 -28.92 -6.01 -23.70
CA SER A 53 -29.58 -6.03 -25.01
C SER A 53 -29.10 -4.92 -25.96
N GLY A 54 -28.48 -3.85 -25.43
CA GLY A 54 -28.07 -2.70 -26.23
C GLY A 54 -29.21 -1.91 -26.87
N ASN A 55 -30.47 -2.15 -26.48
CA ASN A 55 -31.65 -1.49 -27.04
C ASN A 55 -31.98 -0.18 -26.29
N GLY A 56 -31.16 0.85 -26.48
CA GLY A 56 -31.33 2.18 -25.89
C GLY A 56 -31.50 3.30 -26.90
N ASP A 57 -31.90 4.49 -26.44
CA ASP A 57 -32.09 5.71 -27.22
C ASP A 57 -30.94 6.73 -27.06
N LEU A 58 -29.90 6.37 -26.31
CA LEU A 58 -28.73 7.19 -26.04
C LEU A 58 -27.46 6.36 -26.17
N ARG A 59 -26.45 6.92 -26.85
CA ARG A 59 -25.13 6.31 -26.98
C ARG A 59 -24.13 6.97 -26.03
N VAL A 60 -23.58 6.20 -25.09
CA VAL A 60 -22.49 6.65 -24.22
C VAL A 60 -21.17 6.17 -24.80
N ILE A 61 -20.29 7.10 -25.15
CA ILE A 61 -19.02 6.85 -25.81
C ILE A 61 -17.90 7.12 -24.82
N VAL A 62 -17.06 6.11 -24.57
CA VAL A 62 -15.82 6.27 -23.83
C VAL A 62 -14.74 6.68 -24.82
N ALA A 63 -14.14 7.84 -24.59
CA ALA A 63 -13.17 8.43 -25.51
C ALA A 63 -11.81 8.70 -24.84
N THR A 64 -10.74 8.59 -25.62
CA THR A 64 -9.41 9.05 -25.21
C THR A 64 -9.37 10.58 -25.14
N LYS A 65 -8.26 11.15 -24.65
CA LYS A 65 -8.02 12.60 -24.68
C LYS A 65 -8.02 13.17 -26.11
N ASP A 66 -7.65 12.35 -27.09
CA ASP A 66 -7.65 12.70 -28.52
C ASP A 66 -9.02 12.46 -29.19
N ASN A 67 -10.06 12.30 -28.37
CA ASN A 67 -11.44 12.08 -28.79
C ASN A 67 -11.66 10.82 -29.65
N GLN A 68 -10.75 9.84 -29.57
CA GLN A 68 -10.90 8.54 -30.21
C GLN A 68 -11.81 7.65 -29.37
N GLU A 69 -12.77 6.99 -30.01
CA GLU A 69 -13.67 6.05 -29.35
C GLU A 69 -12.92 4.78 -28.94
N VAL A 70 -12.98 4.46 -27.65
CA VAL A 70 -12.40 3.25 -27.05
C VAL A 70 -13.48 2.19 -26.82
N ALA A 71 -14.66 2.63 -26.39
CA ALA A 71 -15.83 1.78 -26.19
C ALA A 71 -17.10 2.60 -26.37
N SER A 72 -18.21 1.97 -26.72
CA SER A 72 -19.53 2.60 -26.66
C SER A 72 -20.60 1.66 -26.13
N PHE A 73 -21.58 2.26 -25.47
CA PHE A 73 -22.70 1.58 -24.83
C PHE A 73 -24.00 2.25 -25.24
N THR A 74 -24.97 1.47 -25.67
CA THR A 74 -26.31 1.99 -25.97
C THR A 74 -27.19 1.78 -24.75
N VAL A 75 -27.73 2.87 -24.21
CA VAL A 75 -28.50 2.92 -22.96
C VAL A 75 -29.77 3.75 -23.12
N ILE A 76 -30.66 3.66 -22.15
CA ILE A 76 -31.94 4.36 -22.12
C ILE A 76 -31.72 5.66 -21.34
N GLY A 77 -31.82 6.79 -22.03
CA GLY A 77 -31.53 8.11 -21.47
C GLY A 77 -32.43 8.48 -20.29
N SER A 78 -33.70 8.04 -20.32
CA SER A 78 -34.64 8.31 -19.22
C SER A 78 -34.26 7.62 -17.90
N ILE A 79 -33.57 6.46 -17.97
CA ILE A 79 -33.02 5.81 -16.77
C ILE A 79 -31.91 6.69 -16.20
N LEU A 80 -30.92 7.09 -17.00
CA LEU A 80 -29.82 7.93 -16.53
C LEU A 80 -30.32 9.27 -15.95
N ALA A 81 -31.28 9.91 -16.61
CA ALA A 81 -31.90 11.15 -16.14
C ALA A 81 -32.63 10.99 -14.80
N SER A 82 -33.18 9.81 -14.51
CA SER A 82 -33.83 9.54 -13.22
C SER A 82 -32.85 9.44 -12.04
N TRP A 83 -31.59 9.04 -12.32
CA TRP A 83 -30.52 8.87 -11.34
C TRP A 83 -29.69 10.15 -11.12
N SER A 84 -29.63 11.03 -12.12
CA SER A 84 -28.76 12.20 -12.12
C SER A 84 -29.45 13.41 -12.72
N ASP A 85 -29.50 14.48 -11.93
CA ASP A 85 -29.99 15.77 -12.40
C ASP A 85 -29.07 16.35 -13.51
N VAL A 86 -27.79 15.95 -13.54
CA VAL A 86 -26.85 16.32 -14.62
C VAL A 86 -27.23 15.64 -15.93
N PHE A 87 -27.54 14.33 -15.92
CA PHE A 87 -28.06 13.65 -17.11
C PHE A 87 -29.41 14.20 -17.54
N ALA A 88 -30.30 14.51 -16.58
CA ALA A 88 -31.59 15.14 -16.90
C ALA A 88 -31.41 16.49 -17.61
N ALA A 89 -30.46 17.31 -17.16
CA ALA A 89 -30.12 18.58 -17.81
C ALA A 89 -29.49 18.38 -19.21
N MET A 90 -28.52 17.47 -19.35
CA MET A 90 -27.87 17.18 -20.64
C MET A 90 -28.83 16.61 -21.70
N LEU A 91 -29.88 15.90 -21.27
CA LEU A 91 -30.89 15.31 -22.15
C LEU A 91 -32.13 16.20 -22.34
N SER A 92 -32.17 17.37 -21.71
CA SER A 92 -33.22 18.36 -21.92
C SER A 92 -33.06 19.08 -23.27
N HIS A 93 -34.14 19.65 -23.79
CA HIS A 93 -34.13 20.35 -25.08
C HIS A 93 -33.08 21.46 -25.08
N GLU A 94 -32.33 21.58 -26.20
CA GLU A 94 -31.30 22.59 -26.52
C GLU A 94 -29.84 22.24 -26.17
N MET A 95 -29.56 21.07 -25.59
CA MET A 95 -28.17 20.60 -25.40
C MET A 95 -27.67 19.79 -26.60
N THR A 96 -26.37 19.84 -26.88
CA THR A 96 -25.74 19.09 -27.99
C THR A 96 -26.05 17.59 -27.89
N GLU A 97 -25.98 17.06 -26.67
CA GLU A 97 -26.24 15.67 -26.31
C GLU A 97 -27.71 15.28 -26.55
N SER A 98 -28.65 16.21 -26.38
CA SER A 98 -30.08 15.97 -26.65
C SER A 98 -30.38 15.81 -28.14
N ILE A 99 -29.62 16.51 -28.98
CA ILE A 99 -29.75 16.50 -30.44
C ILE A 99 -28.99 15.31 -31.04
N SER A 100 -27.74 15.11 -30.61
CA SER A 100 -26.87 14.05 -31.12
C SER A 100 -27.24 12.67 -30.60
N ARG A 101 -27.91 12.60 -29.45
CA ARG A 101 -28.11 11.36 -28.68
C ARG A 101 -26.80 10.64 -28.36
N GLU A 102 -25.73 11.42 -28.17
CA GLU A 102 -24.41 10.93 -27.77
C GLU A 102 -23.89 11.67 -26.53
N VAL A 103 -23.39 10.93 -25.54
CA VAL A 103 -22.64 11.47 -24.40
C VAL A 103 -21.22 10.93 -24.46
N ARG A 104 -20.22 11.82 -24.52
CA ARG A 104 -18.80 11.45 -24.52
C ARG A 104 -18.19 11.54 -23.12
N ILE A 105 -17.65 10.43 -22.65
CA ILE A 105 -16.97 10.29 -21.36
C ILE A 105 -15.49 10.07 -21.60
N GLN A 106 -14.67 11.05 -21.21
CA GLN A 106 -13.22 10.99 -21.32
C GLN A 106 -12.57 10.75 -19.95
N GLY A 107 -11.42 10.07 -19.95
CA GLY A 107 -10.57 9.86 -18.77
C GLY A 107 -10.92 8.65 -17.91
N PHE A 108 -11.81 7.78 -18.38
CA PHE A 108 -12.26 6.56 -17.69
C PHE A 108 -12.07 5.33 -18.58
N SER A 109 -11.93 4.16 -17.97
CA SER A 109 -11.87 2.89 -18.69
C SER A 109 -13.26 2.50 -19.22
N GLY A 110 -13.29 1.66 -20.25
CA GLY A 110 -14.54 1.07 -20.75
C GLY A 110 -15.27 0.28 -19.66
N ASP A 111 -14.52 -0.50 -18.88
CA ASP A 111 -15.08 -1.36 -17.84
C ASP A 111 -15.64 -0.57 -16.65
N GLY A 112 -14.95 0.49 -16.21
CA GLY A 112 -15.46 1.39 -15.17
C GLY A 112 -16.73 2.14 -15.60
N VAL A 113 -16.81 2.58 -16.86
CA VAL A 113 -18.04 3.19 -17.40
C VAL A 113 -19.16 2.16 -17.53
N LYS A 114 -18.85 0.93 -17.97
CA LYS A 114 -19.81 -0.16 -18.03
C LYS A 114 -20.37 -0.49 -16.64
N ALA A 115 -19.51 -0.62 -15.63
CA ALA A 115 -19.91 -0.87 -14.24
C ALA A 115 -20.79 0.26 -13.69
N PHE A 116 -20.42 1.52 -13.98
CA PHE A 116 -21.22 2.70 -13.61
C PHE A 116 -22.62 2.65 -14.24
N LEU A 117 -22.72 2.41 -15.54
CA LEU A 117 -24.01 2.33 -16.24
C LEU A 117 -24.84 1.13 -15.74
N ALA A 118 -24.23 -0.06 -15.63
CA ALA A 118 -24.89 -1.25 -15.13
C ALA A 118 -25.47 -1.04 -13.73
N SER A 119 -24.76 -0.34 -12.85
CA SER A 119 -25.23 -0.05 -11.49
C SER A 119 -26.51 0.81 -11.45
N MET A 120 -26.73 1.66 -12.46
CA MET A 120 -27.99 2.43 -12.55
C MET A 120 -29.18 1.59 -13.01
N TYR A 121 -28.92 0.53 -13.77
CA TYR A 121 -29.95 -0.39 -14.22
C TYR A 121 -30.34 -1.37 -13.11
N THR A 122 -29.35 -1.92 -12.41
CA THR A 122 -29.57 -2.99 -11.43
C THR A 122 -29.76 -2.46 -10.01
N GLY A 123 -29.23 -1.28 -9.69
CA GLY A 123 -29.12 -0.79 -8.32
C GLY A 123 -27.97 -1.43 -7.51
N TYR A 124 -27.19 -2.33 -8.11
CA TYR A 124 -26.08 -3.03 -7.47
C TYR A 124 -24.77 -2.74 -8.18
N LEU A 125 -23.71 -2.58 -7.40
CA LEU A 125 -22.36 -2.42 -7.92
C LEU A 125 -21.61 -3.76 -7.86
N GLU A 126 -21.40 -4.37 -9.02
CA GLU A 126 -20.55 -5.55 -9.20
C GLU A 126 -19.32 -5.11 -9.99
N ALA A 127 -18.24 -4.82 -9.27
CA ALA A 127 -17.03 -4.23 -9.83
C ALA A 127 -15.80 -4.62 -8.98
N SER A 128 -14.65 -4.66 -9.62
CA SER A 128 -13.34 -4.76 -8.97
C SER A 128 -12.98 -3.47 -8.21
N ALA A 129 -11.93 -3.52 -7.39
CA ALA A 129 -11.54 -2.37 -6.55
C ALA A 129 -11.23 -1.10 -7.36
N HIS A 130 -10.51 -1.22 -8.47
CA HIS A 130 -10.15 -0.07 -9.31
C HIS A 130 -11.36 0.46 -10.11
N GLU A 131 -12.23 -0.41 -10.60
CA GLU A 131 -13.51 -0.01 -11.21
C GLU A 131 -14.40 0.71 -10.20
N CYS A 132 -14.44 0.29 -8.93
CA CYS A 132 -15.16 1.01 -7.89
C CYS A 132 -14.66 2.45 -7.71
N VAL A 133 -13.35 2.69 -7.83
CA VAL A 133 -12.80 4.07 -7.82
C VAL A 133 -13.29 4.85 -9.03
N GLU A 134 -13.30 4.26 -10.23
CA GLU A 134 -13.84 4.93 -11.43
C GLU A 134 -15.34 5.23 -11.29
N VAL A 135 -16.12 4.27 -10.81
CA VAL A 135 -17.57 4.43 -10.55
C VAL A 135 -17.80 5.53 -9.53
N ALA A 136 -17.01 5.59 -8.45
CA ALA A 136 -17.10 6.67 -7.47
C ALA A 136 -16.81 8.03 -8.11
N ALA A 137 -15.80 8.12 -8.98
CA ALA A 137 -15.45 9.36 -9.67
C ALA A 137 -16.51 9.78 -10.71
N LEU A 138 -17.08 8.83 -11.45
CA LEU A 138 -18.19 9.05 -12.37
C LEU A 138 -19.46 9.50 -11.64
N ALA A 139 -19.81 8.83 -10.54
CA ALA A 139 -20.93 9.19 -9.69
C ALA A 139 -20.77 10.62 -9.14
N ALA A 140 -19.56 10.99 -8.70
CA ALA A 140 -19.27 12.36 -8.28
C ALA A 140 -19.36 13.36 -9.45
N LYS A 141 -18.95 12.98 -10.66
CA LYS A 141 -19.03 13.83 -11.87
C LYS A 141 -20.49 14.10 -12.27
N TYR A 142 -21.35 13.11 -12.15
CA TYR A 142 -22.77 13.19 -12.50
C TYR A 142 -23.69 13.40 -11.28
N ALA A 143 -23.14 13.83 -10.14
CA ALA A 143 -23.88 14.20 -8.93
C ALA A 143 -24.78 13.08 -8.33
N ILE A 144 -24.36 11.82 -8.41
CA ILE A 144 -25.07 10.65 -7.85
C ILE A 144 -24.45 10.28 -6.50
N LYS A 145 -24.74 11.08 -5.46
CA LYS A 145 -24.01 11.04 -4.19
C LYS A 145 -24.07 9.68 -3.47
N SER A 146 -25.18 8.96 -3.58
CA SER A 146 -25.36 7.66 -2.94
C SER A 146 -24.48 6.57 -3.55
N LEU A 147 -24.38 6.53 -4.88
CA LEU A 147 -23.49 5.61 -5.60
C LEU A 147 -22.03 5.97 -5.38
N GLU A 148 -21.72 7.28 -5.30
CA GLU A 148 -20.40 7.79 -4.98
C GLU A 148 -19.87 7.22 -3.65
N LEU A 149 -20.67 7.35 -2.57
CA LEU A 149 -20.30 6.86 -1.24
C LEU A 149 -20.18 5.34 -1.20
N LEU A 150 -21.15 4.63 -1.80
CA LEU A 150 -21.14 3.17 -1.86
C LEU A 150 -19.88 2.65 -2.57
N ALA A 151 -19.57 3.20 -3.75
CA ALA A 151 -18.43 2.75 -4.54
C ALA A 151 -17.09 3.09 -3.85
N ALA A 152 -16.98 4.24 -3.20
CA ALA A 152 -15.78 4.61 -2.44
C ALA A 152 -15.54 3.67 -1.24
N ASP A 153 -16.60 3.32 -0.50
CA ASP A 153 -16.50 2.40 0.64
C ASP A 153 -16.18 0.97 0.18
N MET A 154 -16.77 0.51 -0.92
CA MET A 154 -16.43 -0.78 -1.54
C MET A 154 -14.97 -0.82 -1.99
N ALA A 155 -14.48 0.23 -2.66
CA ALA A 155 -13.08 0.32 -3.09
C ALA A 155 -12.12 0.20 -1.91
N LYS A 156 -12.41 0.89 -0.80
CA LYS A 156 -11.60 0.79 0.44
C LYS A 156 -11.65 -0.61 1.05
N GLY A 157 -12.82 -1.25 1.09
CA GLY A 157 -12.99 -2.59 1.65
C GLY A 157 -12.33 -3.70 0.82
N MET A 158 -12.12 -3.45 -0.48
CA MET A 158 -11.48 -4.40 -1.41
C MET A 158 -9.98 -4.11 -1.63
N LEU A 159 -9.43 -3.08 -0.99
CA LEU A 159 -8.04 -2.69 -1.16
C LEU A 159 -7.12 -3.79 -0.59
N ALA A 160 -6.26 -4.32 -1.44
CA ALA A 160 -5.36 -5.43 -1.14
C ALA A 160 -3.99 -5.21 -1.81
N PRO A 161 -2.91 -5.87 -1.36
CA PRO A 161 -1.59 -5.74 -1.98
C PRO A 161 -1.62 -5.95 -3.50
N GLU A 162 -2.38 -6.93 -3.98
CA GLU A 162 -2.44 -7.31 -5.39
C GLU A 162 -3.09 -6.25 -6.29
N ASN A 163 -3.91 -5.36 -5.72
CA ASN A 163 -4.63 -4.33 -6.48
C ASN A 163 -4.24 -2.89 -6.08
N ALA A 164 -3.33 -2.72 -5.12
CA ALA A 164 -2.97 -1.41 -4.60
C ALA A 164 -2.43 -0.46 -5.69
N CYS A 165 -1.59 -0.94 -6.61
CA CYS A 165 -1.04 -0.13 -7.69
C CYS A 165 -2.12 0.37 -8.67
N SER A 166 -3.05 -0.51 -9.07
CA SER A 166 -4.11 -0.14 -10.01
C SER A 166 -5.13 0.80 -9.35
N VAL A 167 -5.51 0.54 -8.11
CA VAL A 167 -6.37 1.44 -7.32
C VAL A 167 -5.73 2.82 -7.15
N PHE A 168 -4.44 2.88 -6.80
CA PHE A 168 -3.71 4.14 -6.66
C PHE A 168 -3.64 4.93 -7.98
N SER A 169 -3.26 4.27 -9.08
CA SER A 169 -3.19 4.87 -10.42
C SER A 169 -4.54 5.44 -10.86
N THR A 170 -5.61 4.68 -10.65
CA THR A 170 -6.98 5.11 -10.98
C THR A 170 -7.44 6.28 -10.12
N ALA A 171 -7.17 6.25 -8.82
CA ALA A 171 -7.48 7.37 -7.91
C ALA A 171 -6.74 8.65 -8.34
N LYS A 172 -5.43 8.57 -8.57
CA LYS A 172 -4.60 9.70 -9.05
C LYS A 172 -5.15 10.26 -10.38
N ARG A 173 -5.46 9.40 -11.35
CA ARG A 173 -6.00 9.82 -12.66
C ARG A 173 -7.35 10.52 -12.54
N SER A 174 -8.22 10.04 -11.64
CA SER A 174 -9.55 10.61 -11.45
C SER A 174 -9.53 12.00 -10.79
N GLY A 175 -8.40 12.38 -10.16
CA GLY A 175 -8.25 13.64 -9.42
C GLY A 175 -9.19 13.75 -8.22
N ARG A 176 -9.79 12.64 -7.80
CA ARG A 176 -10.74 12.54 -6.68
C ARG A 176 -10.35 11.32 -5.84
N TYR A 177 -10.64 11.38 -4.54
CA TYR A 177 -10.33 10.34 -3.54
C TYR A 177 -8.87 10.24 -3.09
N GLU A 178 -8.25 11.36 -2.73
CA GLU A 178 -6.98 11.37 -1.97
C GLU A 178 -7.04 10.44 -0.74
N ALA A 179 -8.22 10.32 -0.12
CA ALA A 179 -8.45 9.42 1.01
C ALA A 179 -8.20 7.92 0.73
N ILE A 180 -8.18 7.45 -0.53
CA ILE A 180 -7.78 6.07 -0.87
C ILE A 180 -6.32 5.97 -1.32
N MET A 181 -5.71 7.09 -1.71
CA MET A 181 -4.32 7.13 -2.15
C MET A 181 -3.37 6.83 -0.99
N ASP A 182 -3.59 7.44 0.18
CA ASP A 182 -2.73 7.20 1.35
C ASP A 182 -2.76 5.74 1.82
N PRO A 183 -3.94 5.09 2.00
CA PRO A 183 -4.00 3.66 2.30
C PRO A 183 -3.35 2.78 1.22
N ALA A 184 -3.57 3.09 -0.06
CA ALA A 184 -2.98 2.31 -1.15
C ALA A 184 -1.45 2.45 -1.18
N MET A 185 -0.92 3.66 -0.95
CA MET A 185 0.51 3.91 -0.79
C MET A 185 1.08 3.15 0.40
N ALA A 186 0.42 3.19 1.55
CA ALA A 186 0.84 2.45 2.74
C ALA A 186 0.92 0.94 2.47
N ILE A 187 -0.03 0.37 1.72
CA ILE A 187 -0.01 -1.04 1.32
C ILE A 187 1.10 -1.33 0.31
N MET A 188 1.28 -0.48 -0.72
CA MET A 188 2.38 -0.64 -1.69
C MET A 188 3.75 -0.63 -1.00
N VAL A 189 3.91 0.20 0.02
CA VAL A 189 5.16 0.32 0.77
C VAL A 189 5.36 -0.85 1.73
N SER A 190 4.32 -1.25 2.48
CA SER A 190 4.40 -2.33 3.49
C SER A 190 4.38 -3.74 2.90
N HIS A 191 3.77 -3.93 1.74
CA HIS A 191 3.63 -5.21 1.03
C HIS A 191 4.24 -5.14 -0.38
N ALA A 192 5.34 -4.40 -0.51
CA ALA A 192 5.99 -4.07 -1.77
C ALA A 192 6.27 -5.28 -2.67
N ARG A 193 6.67 -6.42 -2.09
CA ARG A 193 6.94 -7.66 -2.85
C ARG A 193 5.75 -8.11 -3.69
N THR A 194 4.54 -8.02 -3.14
CA THR A 194 3.31 -8.44 -3.83
C THR A 194 2.75 -7.31 -4.67
N ALA A 195 2.72 -6.09 -4.12
CA ALA A 195 2.12 -4.94 -4.78
C ALA A 195 2.86 -4.53 -6.05
N LEU A 196 4.20 -4.46 -6.00
CA LEU A 196 5.00 -3.98 -7.12
C LEU A 196 5.02 -4.93 -8.34
N LEU A 197 4.46 -6.14 -8.23
CA LEU A 197 4.21 -6.99 -9.39
C LEU A 197 3.26 -6.32 -10.40
N GLN A 198 2.38 -5.43 -9.92
CA GLN A 198 1.46 -4.63 -10.73
C GLN A 198 1.95 -3.20 -10.98
N ALA A 199 3.24 -2.91 -10.76
CA ALA A 199 3.80 -1.56 -10.90
C ALA A 199 3.70 -0.99 -12.34
N HIS A 200 3.53 -1.85 -13.36
CA HIS A 200 3.26 -1.41 -14.73
C HIS A 200 1.99 -0.54 -14.86
N SER A 201 1.06 -0.62 -13.89
CA SER A 201 -0.13 0.23 -13.84
C SER A 201 0.15 1.67 -13.34
N LEU A 202 1.31 1.90 -12.74
CA LEU A 202 1.73 3.20 -12.22
C LEU A 202 2.41 4.04 -13.32
N ASP A 203 2.25 5.35 -13.22
CA ASP A 203 3.09 6.30 -13.94
C ASP A 203 4.50 6.40 -13.31
N PRO A 204 5.52 6.87 -14.05
CA PRO A 204 6.90 6.89 -13.57
C PRO A 204 7.08 7.67 -12.26
N GLU A 205 6.38 8.79 -12.10
CA GLU A 205 6.44 9.62 -10.91
C GLU A 205 5.83 8.91 -9.69
N SER A 206 4.69 8.24 -9.86
CA SER A 206 4.07 7.44 -8.80
C SER A 206 4.94 6.27 -8.37
N LEU A 207 5.59 5.57 -9.33
CA LEU A 207 6.51 4.49 -9.00
C LEU A 207 7.75 5.02 -8.28
N GLU A 208 8.33 6.12 -8.76
CA GLU A 208 9.45 6.80 -8.09
C GLU A 208 9.10 7.17 -6.64
N MET A 209 7.90 7.69 -6.40
CA MET A 209 7.41 8.00 -5.05
C MET A 209 7.37 6.77 -4.14
N VAL A 210 6.92 5.62 -4.65
CA VAL A 210 6.91 4.36 -3.89
C VAL A 210 8.34 3.87 -3.64
N LEU A 211 9.19 3.86 -4.66
CA LEU A 211 10.57 3.36 -4.58
C LEU A 211 11.47 4.23 -3.68
N ALA A 212 11.24 5.54 -3.69
CA ALA A 212 11.94 6.49 -2.82
C ALA A 212 11.46 6.45 -1.36
N SER A 213 10.37 5.72 -1.07
CA SER A 213 9.84 5.63 0.29
C SER A 213 10.85 4.97 1.24
N PRO A 214 11.19 5.61 2.37
CA PRO A 214 12.09 5.02 3.36
C PRO A 214 11.47 3.83 4.10
N GLU A 215 10.15 3.65 3.99
CA GLU A 215 9.41 2.56 4.62
C GLU A 215 9.24 1.34 3.69
N LEU A 216 9.79 1.38 2.47
CA LEU A 216 9.64 0.33 1.47
C LEU A 216 10.14 -1.02 2.02
N ALA A 217 9.20 -1.94 2.19
CA ALA A 217 9.37 -3.21 2.85
C ALA A 217 9.78 -4.30 1.85
N ILE A 218 10.97 -4.18 1.26
CA ILE A 218 11.53 -5.12 0.29
C ILE A 218 13.07 -5.15 0.32
N THR A 219 13.65 -6.31 0.05
CA THR A 219 15.11 -6.44 -0.12
C THR A 219 15.56 -5.96 -1.50
N ASP A 220 16.82 -5.49 -1.64
CA ASP A 220 17.36 -5.08 -2.94
C ASP A 220 17.27 -6.19 -4.01
N ARG A 221 17.48 -7.46 -3.59
CA ARG A 221 17.40 -8.62 -4.49
C ARG A 221 15.98 -8.83 -4.99
N GLU A 222 14.99 -8.79 -4.11
CA GLU A 222 13.58 -8.94 -4.51
C GLU A 222 13.13 -7.76 -5.37
N LEU A 223 13.55 -6.53 -5.03
CA LEU A 223 13.25 -5.35 -5.84
C LEU A 223 13.83 -5.47 -7.24
N LEU A 224 15.10 -5.87 -7.38
CA LEU A 224 15.71 -6.07 -8.69
C LEU A 224 14.98 -7.16 -9.48
N GLN A 225 14.60 -8.27 -8.85
CA GLN A 225 13.81 -9.31 -9.51
C GLN A 225 12.49 -8.77 -10.07
N ILE A 226 11.79 -7.95 -9.30
CA ILE A 226 10.54 -7.32 -9.75
C ILE A 226 10.81 -6.36 -10.91
N LEU A 227 11.82 -5.49 -10.80
CA LEU A 227 12.17 -4.53 -11.84
C LEU A 227 12.56 -5.26 -13.14
N VAL A 228 13.41 -6.27 -13.08
CA VAL A 228 13.76 -7.08 -14.27
C VAL A 228 12.52 -7.76 -14.86
N GLY A 229 11.62 -8.30 -14.03
CA GLY A 229 10.34 -8.84 -14.50
C GLY A 229 9.43 -7.80 -15.17
N LEU A 230 9.51 -6.53 -14.75
CA LEU A 230 8.81 -5.43 -15.43
C LEU A 230 9.45 -5.09 -16.78
N MET A 231 10.77 -5.23 -16.95
CA MET A 231 11.43 -5.02 -18.25
C MET A 231 10.92 -5.99 -19.32
N GLU A 232 10.57 -7.21 -18.93
CA GLU A 232 10.00 -8.22 -19.83
C GLU A 232 8.51 -7.96 -20.15
N ASN A 233 7.85 -7.10 -19.37
CA ASN A 233 6.45 -6.76 -19.55
C ASN A 233 6.30 -5.57 -20.51
N THR A 234 5.73 -5.81 -21.69
CA THR A 234 5.48 -4.76 -22.70
C THR A 234 4.58 -3.63 -22.19
N ALA A 235 3.70 -3.91 -21.22
CA ALA A 235 2.84 -2.91 -20.59
C ALA A 235 3.61 -1.91 -19.71
N ALA A 236 4.86 -2.22 -19.34
CA ALA A 236 5.73 -1.34 -18.57
C ALA A 236 6.68 -0.51 -19.46
N GLY A 237 6.49 -0.50 -20.78
CA GLY A 237 7.41 0.17 -21.72
C GLY A 237 7.54 1.70 -21.53
N HIS A 238 6.65 2.33 -20.78
CA HIS A 238 6.74 3.75 -20.40
C HIS A 238 7.64 4.01 -19.19
N LEU A 239 8.10 2.97 -18.50
CA LEU A 239 8.95 3.08 -17.31
C LEU A 239 10.43 2.95 -17.71
N ASP A 240 11.27 3.87 -17.24
CA ASP A 240 12.71 3.74 -17.33
C ASP A 240 13.23 2.84 -16.20
N ILE A 241 13.01 1.53 -16.38
CA ILE A 241 13.32 0.52 -15.35
C ILE A 241 14.83 0.48 -15.06
N VAL A 242 15.68 0.72 -16.05
CA VAL A 242 17.14 0.71 -15.87
C VAL A 242 17.53 1.86 -14.95
N SER A 243 17.07 3.08 -15.24
CA SER A 243 17.30 4.23 -14.37
C SER A 243 16.77 4.00 -12.96
N MET A 244 15.53 3.52 -12.83
CA MET A 244 14.94 3.20 -11.52
C MET A 244 15.75 2.15 -10.75
N ALA A 245 16.22 1.09 -11.42
CA ALA A 245 17.09 0.10 -10.80
C ALA A 245 18.41 0.72 -10.34
N THR A 246 19.03 1.60 -11.14
CA THR A 246 20.28 2.27 -10.74
C THR A 246 20.11 3.24 -9.57
N CYS A 247 18.97 3.91 -9.47
CA CYS A 247 18.67 4.85 -8.38
C CYS A 247 18.26 4.14 -7.09
N HIS A 248 17.56 3.02 -7.21
CA HIS A 248 16.88 2.38 -6.07
C HIS A 248 17.41 0.99 -5.73
N VAL A 249 18.30 0.38 -6.49
CA VAL A 249 18.87 -0.94 -6.14
C VAL A 249 20.33 -0.78 -5.77
N HIS A 250 20.70 -1.24 -4.58
CA HIS A 250 22.09 -1.21 -4.15
C HIS A 250 22.85 -2.42 -4.71
N PHE A 251 23.50 -2.25 -5.87
CA PHE A 251 24.27 -3.32 -6.51
C PHE A 251 25.47 -3.85 -5.70
N SER A 252 25.92 -3.11 -4.67
CA SER A 252 26.93 -3.59 -3.71
C SER A 252 26.47 -4.84 -2.94
N ALA A 253 25.15 -5.03 -2.86
CA ALA A 253 24.51 -6.13 -2.15
C ALA A 253 24.48 -7.43 -2.98
N PHE A 254 24.98 -7.46 -4.21
CA PHE A 254 24.81 -8.61 -5.11
C PHE A 254 26.10 -9.41 -5.23
N THR A 255 25.96 -10.73 -5.20
CA THR A 255 27.09 -11.64 -5.45
C THR A 255 27.46 -11.63 -6.93
N GLN A 256 28.66 -12.13 -7.28
CA GLN A 256 29.05 -12.28 -8.69
C GLN A 256 28.06 -13.16 -9.47
N ALA A 257 27.53 -14.22 -8.85
CA ALA A 257 26.51 -15.06 -9.45
C ALA A 257 25.22 -14.30 -9.74
N ASP A 258 24.79 -13.41 -8.83
CA ASP A 258 23.63 -12.55 -9.07
C ASP A 258 23.89 -11.57 -10.22
N ARG A 259 25.10 -11.00 -10.33
CA ARG A 259 25.45 -10.07 -11.42
C ARG A 259 25.33 -10.71 -12.79
N VAL A 260 25.84 -11.93 -12.93
CA VAL A 260 25.69 -12.71 -14.17
C VAL A 260 24.22 -13.05 -14.41
N ARG A 261 23.50 -13.50 -13.39
CA ARG A 261 22.09 -13.90 -13.50
C ARG A 261 21.17 -12.77 -13.98
N PHE A 262 21.38 -11.56 -13.48
CA PHE A 262 20.56 -10.39 -13.81
C PHE A 262 21.16 -9.51 -14.91
N GLY A 263 22.27 -9.92 -15.55
CA GLY A 263 22.92 -9.12 -16.57
C GLY A 263 23.43 -7.77 -16.07
N LEU A 264 23.78 -7.66 -14.79
CA LEU A 264 24.16 -6.39 -14.15
C LEU A 264 25.47 -5.82 -14.67
N GLU A 265 26.32 -6.63 -15.30
CA GLU A 265 27.62 -6.19 -15.82
C GLU A 265 27.43 -5.06 -16.84
N ALA A 266 26.53 -5.23 -17.81
CA ALA A 266 26.21 -4.18 -18.78
C ALA A 266 25.54 -2.94 -18.14
N MET A 267 24.76 -3.12 -17.07
CA MET A 267 24.14 -2.00 -16.33
C MET A 267 25.18 -1.21 -15.52
N LEU A 268 26.19 -1.89 -14.98
CA LEU A 268 27.21 -1.32 -14.10
C LEU A 268 28.39 -0.71 -14.88
N GLU A 269 28.73 -1.23 -16.05
CA GLU A 269 29.81 -0.72 -16.90
C GLU A 269 29.62 0.75 -17.30
N ASN A 270 28.38 1.23 -17.35
CA ASN A 270 28.05 2.61 -17.67
C ASN A 270 28.01 3.54 -16.45
N SER A 271 28.16 3.02 -15.23
CA SER A 271 28.18 3.85 -14.02
C SER A 271 29.61 4.30 -13.72
N GLU A 272 29.86 5.61 -13.83
CA GLU A 272 31.18 6.21 -13.54
C GLU A 272 31.69 5.95 -12.11
N HIS A 273 30.84 5.43 -11.22
CA HIS A 273 31.14 5.21 -9.81
C HIS A 273 30.79 3.77 -9.40
N ALA A 274 31.50 2.79 -9.95
CA ALA A 274 31.36 1.40 -9.52
C ALA A 274 31.55 1.31 -7.99
N PRO A 275 30.49 1.02 -7.22
CA PRO A 275 30.58 1.06 -5.76
C PRO A 275 31.56 -0.01 -5.28
N LYS A 276 32.36 0.32 -4.25
CA LYS A 276 33.18 -0.69 -3.54
C LYS A 276 32.29 -1.89 -3.23
N GLN A 277 32.78 -3.08 -3.57
CA GLN A 277 32.02 -4.31 -3.35
C GLN A 277 31.84 -4.52 -1.84
N GLY A 278 30.59 -4.62 -1.42
CA GLY A 278 30.27 -4.93 -0.04
C GLY A 278 30.16 -6.43 0.18
N VAL A 279 30.23 -6.83 1.45
CA VAL A 279 29.98 -8.21 1.87
C VAL A 279 28.57 -8.31 2.41
N GLN A 280 27.74 -9.10 1.74
CA GLN A 280 26.42 -9.49 2.24
C GLN A 280 26.57 -10.35 3.50
N THR A 281 25.81 -10.02 4.53
CA THR A 281 25.74 -10.80 5.76
C THR A 281 24.32 -10.81 6.31
N SER A 282 23.91 -11.94 6.88
CA SER A 282 22.67 -12.06 7.64
C SER A 282 22.75 -11.43 9.02
N ASP A 283 23.98 -11.14 9.48
CA ASP A 283 24.27 -10.56 10.78
C ASP A 283 25.54 -9.71 10.70
N VAL A 284 25.36 -8.39 10.64
CA VAL A 284 26.49 -7.46 10.55
C VAL A 284 27.41 -7.54 11.75
N PHE A 285 26.88 -7.75 12.95
CA PHE A 285 27.70 -7.79 14.15
C PHE A 285 28.49 -9.09 14.25
N GLN A 286 27.88 -10.22 13.88
CA GLN A 286 28.63 -11.47 13.76
C GLN A 286 29.76 -11.34 12.75
N TRP A 287 29.49 -10.73 11.59
CA TRP A 287 30.49 -10.53 10.57
C TRP A 287 31.67 -9.67 11.07
N LEU A 288 31.40 -8.60 11.83
CA LEU A 288 32.46 -7.76 12.42
C LEU A 288 33.31 -8.56 13.42
N ILE A 289 32.68 -9.41 14.26
CA ILE A 289 33.38 -10.28 15.21
C ILE A 289 34.26 -11.28 14.45
N ASP A 290 33.72 -11.95 13.45
CA ASP A 290 34.45 -12.94 12.66
C ASP A 290 35.62 -12.31 11.93
N LYS A 291 35.44 -11.09 11.40
CA LYS A 291 36.50 -10.32 10.75
C LYS A 291 37.61 -9.93 11.74
N HIS A 292 37.26 -9.51 12.95
CA HIS A 292 38.24 -9.22 14.01
C HIS A 292 39.02 -10.47 14.43
N ALA A 293 38.33 -11.60 14.62
CA ALA A 293 38.96 -12.87 14.98
C ALA A 293 39.94 -13.37 13.89
N ALA A 294 39.62 -13.13 12.61
CA ALA A 294 40.49 -13.45 11.50
C ALA A 294 41.72 -12.52 11.38
N ALA A 295 41.63 -11.28 11.85
CA ALA A 295 42.69 -10.27 11.74
C ALA A 295 43.85 -10.45 12.75
N SER A 296 43.98 -11.63 13.36
CA SER A 296 45.07 -11.97 14.30
C SER A 296 45.22 -11.01 15.50
N CYS A 297 44.14 -10.28 15.86
CA CYS A 297 44.05 -9.39 17.03
C CYS A 297 45.01 -8.19 17.07
N GLU A 298 45.62 -7.75 15.96
CA GLU A 298 46.51 -6.57 15.99
C GLU A 298 45.80 -5.28 16.42
N GLN A 299 44.49 -5.20 16.15
CA GLN A 299 43.65 -4.07 16.51
C GLN A 299 42.61 -4.47 17.56
N PRO A 300 42.32 -3.58 18.53
CA PRO A 300 41.22 -3.81 19.46
C PRO A 300 39.90 -3.82 18.70
N PHE A 301 38.97 -4.70 19.09
CA PHE A 301 37.63 -4.71 18.52
C PHE A 301 36.94 -3.35 18.73
N PHE A 302 36.99 -2.85 19.97
CA PHE A 302 36.50 -1.52 20.30
C PHE A 302 37.50 -0.44 19.89
N GLY A 303 37.00 0.65 19.32
CA GLY A 303 37.81 1.72 18.75
C GLY A 303 38.08 1.55 17.26
N TYR A 304 38.16 0.32 16.75
CA TYR A 304 38.37 0.04 15.33
C TYR A 304 37.09 -0.47 14.63
N TYR A 305 36.57 -1.63 15.07
CA TYR A 305 35.45 -2.29 14.38
C TYR A 305 34.10 -1.70 14.79
N ALA A 306 33.92 -1.46 16.10
CA ALA A 306 32.69 -0.87 16.63
C ALA A 306 32.96 -0.13 17.94
N ASN A 307 32.22 0.93 18.20
CA ASN A 307 32.15 1.59 19.50
C ASN A 307 30.74 1.46 20.05
N VAL A 308 30.60 1.07 21.32
CA VAL A 308 29.31 0.91 22.00
C VAL A 308 29.20 2.01 23.04
N ILE A 309 28.14 2.83 22.95
CA ILE A 309 27.93 3.97 23.85
C ILE A 309 26.58 3.76 24.53
N PRO A 310 26.56 3.36 25.81
CA PRO A 310 25.32 3.26 26.56
C PRO A 310 24.87 4.65 27.05
N SER A 311 23.56 4.84 27.12
CA SER A 311 22.93 6.01 27.76
C SER A 311 23.32 6.19 29.22
N ARG A 312 23.53 5.10 29.96
CA ARG A 312 24.04 5.09 31.33
C ARG A 312 25.23 4.14 31.48
N PRO A 313 26.34 4.54 32.13
CA PRO A 313 27.53 3.70 32.27
C PRO A 313 27.27 2.36 32.98
N SER A 314 26.29 2.32 33.88
CA SER A 314 25.93 1.13 34.66
C SER A 314 25.33 0.01 33.83
N LEU A 315 24.89 0.26 32.58
CA LEU A 315 24.29 -0.76 31.72
C LEU A 315 25.22 -1.96 31.51
N PHE A 316 26.53 -1.75 31.51
CA PHE A 316 27.50 -2.81 31.24
C PHE A 316 28.31 -3.23 32.48
N ASN A 317 27.89 -2.79 33.68
CA ASN A 317 28.54 -3.21 34.91
C ASN A 317 28.42 -4.73 35.08
N GLY A 318 29.57 -5.40 35.28
CA GLY A 318 29.63 -6.85 35.46
C GLY A 318 29.69 -7.66 34.16
N MET A 319 29.72 -7.02 32.98
CA MET A 319 29.99 -7.72 31.73
C MET A 319 31.51 -7.88 31.53
N SER A 320 31.96 -9.11 31.31
CA SER A 320 33.37 -9.43 31.04
C SER A 320 33.82 -9.00 29.63
N SER A 321 32.87 -8.78 28.73
CA SER A 321 33.10 -8.23 27.39
C SER A 321 32.00 -7.22 27.09
N PRO A 322 32.30 -6.08 26.46
CA PRO A 322 31.25 -5.13 26.08
C PRO A 322 30.29 -5.82 25.09
N PRO A 323 28.99 -5.51 25.16
CA PRO A 323 28.02 -6.22 24.36
C PRO A 323 28.19 -5.90 22.89
N ALA A 324 28.68 -6.87 22.12
CA ALA A 324 28.25 -6.99 20.74
C ALA A 324 26.73 -7.27 20.73
N LEU A 325 25.98 -6.86 19.71
CA LEU A 325 24.52 -7.11 19.67
C LEU A 325 24.18 -8.61 19.65
N ASN A 326 25.18 -9.47 19.45
CA ASN A 326 25.06 -10.92 19.55
C ASN A 326 25.19 -11.50 20.95
N SER A 327 25.46 -10.66 21.94
CA SER A 327 25.48 -11.01 23.35
C SER A 327 24.16 -10.65 24.02
N ARG A 328 23.86 -11.29 25.14
CA ARG A 328 22.68 -10.97 25.94
C ARG A 328 22.76 -9.51 26.37
N LEU A 329 21.84 -8.69 25.88
CA LEU A 329 21.71 -7.31 26.33
C LEU A 329 21.33 -7.29 27.83
N PRO A 330 21.86 -6.32 28.60
CA PRO A 330 21.44 -6.09 29.98
C PRO A 330 19.95 -5.71 30.02
N GLN A 331 19.37 -5.68 31.23
CA GLN A 331 18.03 -5.12 31.40
C GLN A 331 18.06 -3.65 30.97
N LEU A 332 17.17 -3.29 30.04
CA LEU A 332 17.00 -1.91 29.61
C LEU A 332 15.77 -1.35 30.32
N GLU A 333 15.92 -0.23 31.00
CA GLU A 333 14.81 0.53 31.54
C GLU A 333 14.22 1.43 30.46
N LYS A 334 12.96 1.84 30.65
CA LYS A 334 12.35 2.83 29.76
C LYS A 334 13.23 4.09 29.64
N GLY A 335 13.61 4.41 28.40
CA GLY A 335 14.45 5.55 28.08
C GLY A 335 15.93 5.21 27.94
N ASP A 336 16.36 4.00 28.31
CA ASP A 336 17.71 3.55 28.02
C ASP A 336 17.95 3.47 26.51
N GLU A 337 19.13 3.92 26.11
CA GLU A 337 19.62 3.85 24.73
C GLU A 337 20.98 3.15 24.70
N ILE A 338 21.25 2.44 23.60
CA ILE A 338 22.56 1.93 23.23
C ILE A 338 22.84 2.39 21.80
N LEU A 339 23.98 3.05 21.62
CA LEU A 339 24.48 3.47 20.32
C LEU A 339 25.64 2.58 19.90
N TRP A 340 25.66 2.22 18.62
CA TRP A 340 26.80 1.59 17.96
C TRP A 340 27.33 2.52 16.89
N PHE A 341 28.62 2.80 16.92
CA PHE A 341 29.32 3.56 15.89
C PHE A 341 30.37 2.68 15.21
N LEU A 342 30.44 2.74 13.89
CA LEU A 342 31.34 1.95 13.06
C LEU A 342 32.36 2.88 12.38
N PRO A 343 33.57 3.04 12.94
CA PRO A 343 34.54 4.03 12.47
C PRO A 343 35.00 3.82 11.04
N HIS A 344 35.19 2.56 10.66
CA HIS A 344 35.79 2.15 9.39
C HIS A 344 34.84 1.40 8.47
N TYR A 345 33.58 1.24 8.87
CA TYR A 345 32.59 0.48 8.10
C TYR A 345 31.34 1.30 7.86
N HIS A 346 30.77 1.11 6.68
CA HIS A 346 29.42 1.53 6.37
C HIS A 346 28.53 0.30 6.26
N ILE A 347 27.31 0.42 6.78
CA ILE A 347 26.28 -0.59 6.64
C ILE A 347 25.19 -0.06 5.72
N ARG A 348 24.78 -0.90 4.78
CA ARG A 348 23.47 -0.78 4.14
C ARG A 348 22.59 -1.92 4.61
N LEU A 349 21.52 -1.60 5.33
CA LEU A 349 20.56 -2.61 5.72
C LEU A 349 19.73 -3.02 4.52
N SER A 350 19.65 -4.32 4.26
CA SER A 350 18.69 -4.92 3.33
C SER A 350 17.49 -5.51 4.08
N GLY A 351 17.60 -5.63 5.40
CA GLY A 351 16.55 -6.03 6.32
C GLY A 351 17.11 -6.21 7.73
N GLY A 352 16.30 -6.67 8.65
CA GLY A 352 16.79 -7.03 9.98
C GLY A 352 15.80 -7.89 10.71
N GLY A 353 16.26 -8.47 11.81
CA GLY A 353 15.48 -9.30 12.69
C GLY A 353 15.76 -8.93 14.13
N LEU A 354 14.72 -8.76 14.92
CA LEU A 354 14.84 -8.89 16.37
C LEU A 354 14.53 -10.33 16.73
N VAL A 355 15.52 -11.02 17.26
CA VAL A 355 15.38 -12.39 17.77
C VAL A 355 15.33 -12.29 19.29
N PHE A 356 14.23 -12.72 19.86
CA PHE A 356 14.02 -12.81 21.29
C PHE A 356 14.26 -14.24 21.76
N SER A 357 14.84 -14.40 22.93
CA SER A 357 14.86 -15.70 23.61
C SER A 357 13.43 -16.26 23.67
N PRO A 358 13.23 -17.57 23.42
CA PRO A 358 11.92 -18.23 23.52
C PRO A 358 11.24 -18.05 24.88
N SER A 359 12.01 -17.70 25.92
CA SER A 359 11.49 -17.42 27.27
C SER A 359 10.76 -16.07 27.40
N VAL A 360 10.88 -15.16 26.43
CA VAL A 360 10.19 -13.86 26.45
C VAL A 360 8.81 -13.98 25.83
N ARG A 361 7.79 -13.79 26.67
CA ARG A 361 6.38 -13.85 26.27
C ARG A 361 5.87 -12.57 25.62
N ALA A 362 6.54 -11.45 25.84
CA ALA A 362 6.15 -10.15 25.31
C ALA A 362 7.39 -9.34 24.94
N ILE A 363 7.41 -8.87 23.70
CA ILE A 363 8.40 -7.91 23.23
C ILE A 363 8.11 -6.58 23.92
N GLY A 364 9.08 -6.08 24.70
CA GLY A 364 9.02 -4.72 25.21
C GLY A 364 9.00 -3.72 24.06
N ASP A 365 8.37 -2.56 24.27
CA ASP A 365 8.35 -1.52 23.25
C ASP A 365 9.79 -0.98 23.05
N MET A 366 10.26 -0.93 21.81
CA MET A 366 11.59 -0.47 21.45
C MET A 366 11.61 0.19 20.08
N GLU A 367 12.63 1.01 19.87
CA GLU A 367 12.92 1.68 18.62
C GLU A 367 14.34 1.33 18.16
N LEU A 368 14.49 0.92 16.90
CA LEU A 368 15.78 0.85 16.23
C LEU A 368 15.85 1.99 15.20
N ALA A 369 16.90 2.79 15.27
CA ALA A 369 17.16 3.88 14.36
C ALA A 369 18.59 3.81 13.80
N LEU A 370 18.77 4.37 12.60
CA LEU A 370 20.06 4.45 11.91
C LEU A 370 20.43 5.90 11.65
N SER A 371 21.72 6.15 11.51
CA SER A 371 22.23 7.46 11.10
C SER A 371 23.57 7.35 10.36
N ALA A 372 23.74 8.18 9.34
CA ALA A 372 25.02 8.32 8.63
C ALA A 372 26.00 9.22 9.41
N ASP A 373 25.49 10.24 10.09
CA ASP A 373 26.27 11.32 10.73
C ASP A 373 26.24 11.27 12.28
N GLY A 374 25.32 10.54 12.87
CA GLY A 374 25.09 10.46 14.32
C GLY A 374 24.17 11.56 14.87
N SER A 375 23.73 12.50 14.03
CA SER A 375 22.80 13.59 14.41
C SER A 375 21.40 13.40 13.82
N SER A 376 21.32 12.87 12.60
CA SER A 376 20.09 12.71 11.84
C SER A 376 19.65 11.25 11.93
N TRP A 377 18.66 10.97 12.78
CA TRP A 377 18.21 9.61 13.06
C TRP A 377 16.96 9.23 12.29
N ARG A 378 16.98 8.07 11.64
CA ARG A 378 15.83 7.49 10.95
C ARG A 378 15.41 6.19 11.60
N THR A 379 14.17 6.14 12.09
CA THR A 379 13.60 4.94 12.70
C THR A 379 13.33 3.87 11.64
N VAL A 380 14.02 2.73 11.75
CA VAL A 380 13.82 1.56 10.87
C VAL A 380 12.90 0.51 11.49
N LEU A 381 12.76 0.51 12.81
CA LEU A 381 11.81 -0.36 13.50
C LEU A 381 11.25 0.36 14.71
N ASP A 382 9.94 0.31 14.86
CA ASP A 382 9.22 0.74 16.06
C ASP A 382 8.24 -0.37 16.44
N THR A 383 8.52 -1.10 17.51
CA THR A 383 7.72 -2.27 17.87
C THR A 383 6.31 -1.92 18.33
N ARG A 384 6.02 -0.64 18.61
CA ARG A 384 4.66 -0.16 18.88
C ARG A 384 3.78 -0.16 17.64
N LYS A 385 4.39 0.02 16.46
CA LYS A 385 3.71 0.03 15.16
C LYS A 385 3.54 -1.36 14.55
N LEU A 386 4.14 -2.38 15.17
CA LEU A 386 3.95 -3.76 14.75
C LEU A 386 2.59 -4.26 15.24
N ASP A 387 1.87 -4.94 14.36
CA ASP A 387 0.65 -5.65 14.72
C ASP A 387 0.92 -6.64 15.87
N ALA A 388 -0.12 -6.90 16.69
CA ALA A 388 -0.01 -7.82 17.81
C ALA A 388 0.51 -9.21 17.38
N ASP A 389 0.13 -9.66 16.18
CA ASP A 389 0.56 -10.93 15.59
C ASP A 389 2.00 -10.91 15.05
N ALA A 390 2.55 -9.73 14.77
CA ALA A 390 3.93 -9.52 14.34
C ALA A 390 4.92 -9.44 15.51
N ARG A 391 4.43 -9.36 16.77
CA ARG A 391 5.23 -9.44 17.99
C ARG A 391 5.66 -10.87 18.35
N ARG A 392 6.03 -11.66 17.34
CA ARG A 392 6.59 -13.00 17.53
C ARG A 392 8.05 -12.91 17.96
N PRO A 393 8.59 -13.95 18.65
CA PRO A 393 9.98 -13.96 19.10
C PRO A 393 11.01 -13.82 17.98
N GLU A 394 10.61 -13.89 16.71
CA GLU A 394 11.44 -13.48 15.58
C GLU A 394 10.64 -12.48 14.74
N THR A 395 10.91 -11.19 14.95
CA THR A 395 10.33 -10.12 14.14
C THR A 395 11.34 -9.76 13.06
N VAL A 396 11.11 -10.21 11.84
CA VAL A 396 11.87 -9.77 10.66
C VAL A 396 11.20 -8.52 10.09
N PHE A 397 11.99 -7.48 9.83
CA PHE A 397 11.55 -6.27 9.14
C PHE A 397 12.35 -6.12 7.83
N PRO A 398 11.68 -6.11 6.66
CA PRO A 398 12.35 -5.99 5.37
C PRO A 398 12.63 -4.52 5.01
N ARG A 399 13.04 -3.69 5.98
CA ARG A 399 13.32 -2.28 5.69
C ARG A 399 14.75 -2.09 5.20
N ARG A 400 14.88 -1.43 4.07
CA ARG A 400 16.15 -1.06 3.45
C ARG A 400 16.66 0.29 3.95
N SER A 401 17.97 0.42 4.10
CA SER A 401 18.61 1.74 4.22
C SER A 401 19.07 2.22 2.85
N ARG A 402 18.82 3.51 2.57
CA ARG A 402 19.28 4.14 1.33
C ARG A 402 20.72 4.63 1.47
N ASP A 403 21.07 5.05 2.68
CA ASP A 403 22.34 5.66 2.99
C ASP A 403 23.36 4.66 3.53
N ASN A 404 24.62 5.11 3.51
CA ASN A 404 25.75 4.41 4.09
C ASN A 404 25.81 4.68 5.61
N GLU A 405 25.00 3.95 6.36
CA GLU A 405 24.83 4.16 7.80
C GLU A 405 26.11 3.78 8.56
N ARG A 406 26.48 4.59 9.54
CA ARG A 406 27.62 4.32 10.45
C ARG A 406 27.19 4.18 11.90
N TRP A 407 26.00 4.67 12.20
CA TRP A 407 25.44 4.73 13.53
C TRP A 407 24.16 3.90 13.60
N LEU A 408 24.02 3.17 14.69
CA LEU A 408 22.82 2.43 15.03
C LEU A 408 22.42 2.79 16.45
N ARG A 409 21.14 2.99 16.69
CA ARG A 409 20.58 3.28 18.01
C ARG A 409 19.48 2.31 18.31
N LEU A 410 19.59 1.62 19.43
CA LEU A 410 18.50 0.89 20.05
C LEU A 410 18.02 1.69 21.26
N ARG A 411 16.74 2.02 21.30
CA ARG A 411 16.10 2.74 22.40
C ARG A 411 14.99 1.89 23.00
N ALA A 412 15.03 1.69 24.31
CA ALA A 412 13.97 1.08 25.08
C ALA A 412 12.84 2.09 25.32
N LEU A 413 11.64 1.79 24.83
CA LEU A 413 10.45 2.62 25.02
C LEU A 413 9.59 2.16 26.22
N GLY A 414 9.84 0.92 26.68
CA GLY A 414 9.40 0.36 27.95
C GLY A 414 10.52 -0.49 28.56
N ASP A 415 10.24 -1.11 29.71
CA ASP A 415 11.24 -1.96 30.38
C ASP A 415 11.43 -3.28 29.63
N ILE A 416 12.69 -3.62 29.32
CA ILE A 416 13.09 -4.82 28.57
C ILE A 416 13.95 -5.70 29.50
N PRO A 417 13.53 -6.94 29.81
CA PRO A 417 14.25 -7.81 30.74
C PRO A 417 15.62 -8.27 30.18
N ALA A 418 16.60 -8.47 31.08
CA ALA A 418 18.01 -8.79 30.78
C ALA A 418 18.28 -10.09 30.00
N THR A 419 17.27 -10.89 29.68
CA THR A 419 17.50 -12.32 29.37
C THR A 419 17.33 -12.73 27.92
N ALA A 420 17.23 -11.83 26.94
CA ALA A 420 16.66 -12.30 25.68
C ALA A 420 16.80 -11.52 24.37
N LEU A 421 17.27 -10.28 24.34
CA LEU A 421 17.23 -9.54 23.07
C LEU A 421 18.53 -9.77 22.28
N LEU A 422 18.40 -10.46 21.14
CA LEU A 422 19.42 -10.60 20.11
C LEU A 422 19.00 -9.75 18.91
N VAL A 423 19.81 -8.77 18.54
CA VAL A 423 19.52 -7.92 17.38
C VAL A 423 20.35 -8.41 16.21
N ARG A 424 19.69 -8.96 15.19
CA ARG A 424 20.33 -9.39 13.94
C ARG A 424 20.05 -8.38 12.86
N LEU A 425 21.09 -7.82 12.27
CA LEU A 425 20.93 -6.89 11.15
C LEU A 425 21.45 -7.57 9.89
N ALA A 426 20.55 -7.75 8.92
CA ALA A 426 20.92 -8.27 7.62
C ALA A 426 21.28 -7.10 6.70
N GLY A 427 22.42 -7.18 6.05
CA GLY A 427 22.87 -6.05 5.27
C GLY A 427 24.11 -6.32 4.49
N THR A 428 24.56 -5.26 3.83
CA THR A 428 25.82 -5.21 3.11
C THR A 428 26.78 -4.34 3.90
N VAL A 429 27.92 -4.89 4.29
CA VAL A 429 28.99 -4.14 4.95
C VAL A 429 30.01 -3.73 3.91
N VAL A 430 30.33 -2.43 3.86
CA VAL A 430 31.30 -1.84 2.93
C VAL A 430 32.45 -1.24 3.73
N ASP A 431 33.68 -1.53 3.33
CA ASP A 431 34.88 -0.95 3.93
C ASP A 431 34.99 0.55 3.56
N GLY A 432 35.18 1.39 4.58
CA GLY A 432 35.18 2.86 4.52
C GLY A 432 36.20 3.46 3.58
#